data_AF-A0A087TL97-F1
#
_entry.id   AF-A0A087TL97-F1
#
_cell.length_a   1.000
_cell.length_b   1.000
_cell.length_c   1.000
_cell.angle_alpha   90.00
_cell.angle_beta   90.00
_cell.angle_gamma   90.00
#
_symmetry.space_group_name_H-M   'P 1'
#
loop_
_entity.id
_entity.type
_entity.pdbx_description
1 polymer ?
#
loop_
_entity_poly.entity_id
_entity_poly.type
_entity_poly.pdbx_seq_one_letter_code
_entity_poly.pdbx_strand_id
1 'polypeptide(L)'
;MARNEEKHFGRLNRLLLIKEKEEYEKAHPKRPRLEVLETAEEVQKWLPSIKEDIDFYLKKSQVTCYSDQQVEECRLKVVKLEKEFKAFVRKLKQLTPGTLHSIPWTNRPYKRKKTDVVDDTPNKEFAPIPTPILEGEK
;
A
#
# COMPACT_ATOMS: atom_id res chain seq x y z
N MET A 1 -26.92 19.45 -39.94
CA MET A 1 -26.24 18.46 -39.08
C MET A 1 -26.52 18.86 -37.63
N ALA A 2 -27.24 18.04 -36.87
CA ALA A 2 -27.54 18.32 -35.47
C ALA A 2 -26.26 18.26 -34.61
N ARG A 3 -26.10 19.20 -33.67
CA ARG A 3 -25.00 19.26 -32.70
C ARG A 3 -25.03 17.98 -31.85
N ASN A 4 -23.88 17.40 -31.47
CA ASN A 4 -23.82 16.10 -30.75
C ASN A 4 -24.71 16.03 -29.49
N GLU A 5 -24.94 17.17 -28.85
CA GLU A 5 -25.84 17.34 -27.70
C GLU A 5 -27.28 16.89 -28.01
N GLU A 6 -27.77 17.16 -29.22
CA GLU A 6 -29.14 16.81 -29.63
C GLU A 6 -29.36 15.30 -29.81
N LYS A 7 -28.28 14.56 -30.12
CA LYS A 7 -28.32 13.10 -30.25
C LYS A 7 -28.56 12.40 -28.91
N HIS A 8 -28.30 13.07 -27.78
CA HIS A 8 -28.52 12.48 -26.45
C HIS A 8 -30.00 12.52 -26.00
N PHE A 9 -30.89 13.26 -26.68
CA PHE A 9 -32.31 13.37 -26.29
C PHE A 9 -33.22 12.26 -26.82
N GLY A 10 -32.71 11.37 -27.68
CA GLY A 10 -33.45 10.16 -28.08
C GLY A 10 -33.61 9.19 -26.90
N ARG A 11 -34.84 8.75 -26.61
CA ARG A 11 -35.13 7.79 -25.51
C ARG A 11 -34.27 6.51 -25.60
N LEU A 12 -34.00 6.02 -26.83
CA LEU A 12 -33.15 4.86 -27.08
C LEU A 12 -31.66 5.13 -26.75
N ASN A 13 -31.14 6.30 -27.10
CA ASN A 13 -29.77 6.68 -26.77
C ASN A 13 -29.58 6.85 -25.26
N ARG A 14 -30.59 7.34 -24.54
CA ARG A 14 -30.54 7.39 -23.07
C ARG A 14 -30.45 5.99 -22.45
N LEU A 15 -31.24 5.02 -22.91
CA LEU A 15 -31.18 3.64 -22.40
C LEU A 15 -29.84 2.98 -22.69
N LEU A 16 -29.30 3.18 -23.89
CA LEU A 16 -28.00 2.65 -24.27
C LEU A 16 -26.88 3.25 -23.40
N LEU A 17 -26.86 4.57 -23.19
CA LEU A 17 -25.90 5.25 -22.32
C LEU A 17 -26.02 4.79 -20.85
N ILE A 18 -27.24 4.53 -20.36
CA ILE A 18 -27.44 3.97 -19.02
C ILE A 18 -26.84 2.57 -18.95
N LYS A 19 -27.11 1.72 -19.95
CA LYS A 19 -26.58 0.36 -20.01
C LYS A 19 -25.05 0.36 -20.07
N GLU A 20 -24.44 1.20 -20.91
CA GLU A 20 -22.99 1.36 -20.98
C GLU A 20 -22.40 1.83 -19.65
N LYS A 21 -23.06 2.78 -18.98
CA LYS A 21 -22.65 3.25 -17.65
C LYS A 21 -22.73 2.14 -16.60
N GLU A 22 -23.80 1.35 -16.60
CA GLU A 22 -23.96 0.21 -15.69
C GLU A 22 -22.91 -0.88 -15.96
N GLU A 23 -22.62 -1.18 -17.22
CA GLU A 23 -21.57 -2.13 -17.61
C GLU A 23 -20.19 -1.64 -17.16
N TYR A 24 -19.91 -0.35 -17.35
CA TYR A 24 -18.68 0.28 -16.86
C TYR A 24 -18.57 0.24 -15.34
N GLU A 25 -19.64 0.57 -14.60
CA GLU A 25 -19.66 0.52 -13.13
C GLU A 25 -19.50 -0.91 -12.60
N LYS A 26 -20.00 -1.92 -13.31
CA LYS A 26 -19.79 -3.34 -12.99
C LYS A 26 -18.35 -3.79 -13.24
N ALA A 27 -17.74 -3.33 -14.34
CA ALA A 27 -16.34 -3.63 -14.67
C ALA A 27 -15.34 -2.93 -13.74
N HIS A 28 -15.69 -1.73 -13.28
CA HIS A 28 -14.87 -0.90 -12.39
C HIS A 28 -15.58 -0.65 -11.06
N PRO A 29 -15.73 -1.71 -10.23
CA PRO A 29 -16.41 -1.59 -8.94
C PRO A 29 -15.67 -0.58 -8.04
N LYS A 30 -16.45 0.21 -7.31
CA LYS A 30 -15.91 1.12 -6.31
C LYS A 30 -15.17 0.32 -5.23
N ARG A 31 -14.05 0.85 -4.76
CA ARG A 31 -13.28 0.25 -3.68
C ARG A 31 -14.17 0.06 -2.44
N PRO A 32 -14.27 -1.16 -1.88
CA PRO A 32 -15.07 -1.41 -0.69
C PRO A 32 -14.42 -0.77 0.55
N ARG A 33 -15.23 -0.58 1.59
CA ARG A 33 -14.72 -0.13 2.90
C ARG A 33 -13.85 -1.22 3.50
N LEU A 34 -12.82 -0.81 4.25
CA LEU A 34 -11.90 -1.73 4.91
C LEU A 34 -12.64 -2.76 5.76
N GLU A 35 -13.67 -2.37 6.50
CA GLU A 35 -14.46 -3.25 7.39
C GLU A 35 -15.01 -4.49 6.67
N VAL A 36 -15.42 -4.36 5.41
CA VAL A 36 -16.07 -5.41 4.62
C VAL A 36 -15.08 -6.49 4.14
N LEU A 37 -13.79 -6.15 4.03
CA LEU A 37 -12.77 -7.06 3.48
C LEU A 37 -12.30 -8.03 4.56
N GLU A 38 -12.67 -9.30 4.52
CA GLU A 38 -12.32 -10.26 5.59
C GLU A 38 -11.04 -11.04 5.29
N THR A 39 -10.74 -11.29 4.01
CA THR A 39 -9.62 -12.13 3.59
C THR A 39 -8.40 -11.31 3.17
N ALA A 40 -7.20 -11.88 3.35
CA ALA A 40 -5.95 -11.21 2.99
C ALA A 40 -5.80 -11.01 1.47
N GLU A 41 -6.29 -11.97 0.67
CA GLU A 41 -6.23 -11.94 -0.79
C GLU A 41 -7.12 -10.83 -1.36
N GLU A 42 -8.31 -10.65 -0.80
CA GLU A 42 -9.19 -9.54 -1.18
C GLU A 42 -8.53 -8.19 -0.91
N VAL A 43 -7.88 -8.03 0.26
CA VAL A 43 -7.16 -6.80 0.59
C VAL A 43 -6.00 -6.57 -0.38
N GLN A 44 -5.24 -7.62 -0.73
CA GLN A 44 -4.14 -7.53 -1.69
C GLN A 44 -4.60 -7.12 -3.09
N LYS A 45 -5.76 -7.62 -3.55
CA LYS A 45 -6.34 -7.29 -4.86
C LYS A 45 -6.53 -5.78 -5.06
N TRP A 46 -6.85 -5.06 -3.98
CA TRP A 46 -7.14 -3.62 -4.04
C TRP A 46 -5.91 -2.72 -3.92
N LEU A 47 -4.76 -3.22 -3.45
CA LEU A 47 -3.55 -2.42 -3.26
C LEU A 47 -3.02 -1.79 -4.57
N PRO A 48 -2.95 -2.51 -5.71
CA PRO A 48 -2.54 -1.91 -6.98
C PRO A 48 -3.44 -0.76 -7.42
N SER A 49 -4.76 -0.89 -7.26
CA SER A 49 -5.72 0.18 -7.59
C SER A 49 -5.45 1.46 -6.78
N ILE A 50 -5.10 1.36 -5.50
CA ILE A 50 -4.77 2.56 -4.69
C ILE A 50 -3.51 3.23 -5.22
N LYS A 51 -2.52 2.42 -5.63
CA LYS A 51 -1.27 2.92 -6.17
C LYS A 51 -1.48 3.61 -7.52
N GLU A 52 -2.30 3.04 -8.40
CA GLU A 52 -2.68 3.66 -9.67
C GLU A 52 -3.37 5.02 -9.47
N ASP A 53 -4.28 5.13 -8.49
CA ASP A 53 -4.92 6.40 -8.16
C ASP A 53 -3.89 7.45 -7.68
N ILE A 54 -2.96 7.04 -6.81
CA ILE A 54 -1.88 7.91 -6.33
C ILE A 54 -1.03 8.40 -7.52
N ASP A 55 -0.59 7.48 -8.38
CA ASP A 55 0.21 7.79 -9.56
C ASP A 55 -0.54 8.72 -10.53
N PHE A 56 -1.85 8.52 -10.68
CA PHE A 56 -2.72 9.39 -11.47
C PHE A 56 -2.73 10.83 -10.93
N TYR A 57 -3.00 11.02 -9.63
CA TYR A 57 -3.05 12.35 -9.04
C TYR A 57 -1.68 13.03 -8.97
N LEU A 58 -0.60 12.27 -8.80
CA LEU A 58 0.76 12.78 -8.89
C LEU A 58 1.05 13.32 -10.29
N LYS A 59 0.80 12.53 -11.34
CA LYS A 59 0.95 12.97 -12.73
C LYS A 59 0.07 14.17 -13.03
N LYS A 60 -1.18 14.16 -12.55
CA LYS A 60 -2.13 15.26 -12.67
C LYS A 60 -1.57 16.55 -12.05
N SER A 61 -0.96 16.49 -10.87
CA SER A 61 -0.40 17.68 -10.21
C SER A 61 0.81 18.30 -10.93
N GLN A 62 1.48 17.56 -11.80
CA GLN A 62 2.65 18.04 -12.56
C GLN A 62 2.26 18.75 -13.87
N VAL A 63 0.97 18.78 -14.22
CA VAL A 63 0.48 19.41 -15.45
C VAL A 63 0.52 20.93 -15.30
N THR A 64 1.23 21.60 -16.20
CA THR A 64 1.53 23.05 -16.14
C THR A 64 0.30 23.95 -16.28
N CYS A 65 -0.77 23.48 -16.93
CA CYS A 65 -1.97 24.27 -17.17
C CYS A 65 -2.97 24.28 -16.00
N TYR A 66 -2.64 23.61 -14.89
CA TYR A 66 -3.50 23.63 -13.71
C TYR A 66 -3.18 24.80 -12.79
N SER A 67 -4.24 25.38 -12.26
CA SER A 67 -4.15 26.42 -11.23
C SER A 67 -3.66 25.86 -9.90
N ASP A 68 -3.10 26.71 -9.06
CA ASP A 68 -2.62 26.33 -7.72
C ASP A 68 -3.71 25.66 -6.87
N GLN A 69 -4.97 26.10 -7.02
CA GLN A 69 -6.12 25.49 -6.34
C GLN A 69 -6.32 24.03 -6.76
N GLN A 70 -6.23 23.74 -8.06
CA GLN A 70 -6.36 22.37 -8.59
C GLN A 70 -5.18 21.48 -8.18
N VAL A 71 -3.98 22.07 -8.09
CA VAL A 71 -2.79 21.36 -7.60
C VAL A 71 -2.95 21.00 -6.13
N GLU A 72 -3.44 21.92 -5.29
CA GLU A 72 -3.69 21.64 -3.87
C GLU A 72 -4.79 20.60 -3.68
N GLU A 73 -5.85 20.61 -4.48
CA GLU A 73 -6.86 19.54 -4.49
C GLU A 73 -6.24 18.17 -4.80
N CYS A 74 -5.31 18.11 -5.77
CA CYS A 74 -4.60 16.87 -6.09
C CYS A 74 -3.73 16.43 -4.91
N ARG A 75 -3.03 17.36 -4.26
CA ARG A 75 -2.21 17.10 -3.07
C ARG A 75 -3.04 16.53 -1.92
N LEU A 76 -4.19 17.13 -1.63
CA LEU A 76 -5.11 16.64 -0.59
C LEU A 76 -5.61 15.22 -0.91
N LYS A 77 -5.91 14.93 -2.18
CA LYS A 77 -6.32 13.59 -2.62
C LYS A 77 -5.21 12.57 -2.47
N VAL A 78 -3.97 12.90 -2.82
CA VAL A 78 -2.81 12.03 -2.62
C VAL A 78 -2.64 11.70 -1.13
N VAL A 79 -2.68 12.70 -0.25
CA VAL A 79 -2.57 12.48 1.22
C VAL A 79 -3.67 11.56 1.74
N LYS A 80 -4.90 11.69 1.23
CA LYS A 80 -6.01 10.80 1.59
C LYS A 80 -5.75 9.37 1.12
N LEU A 81 -5.35 9.18 -0.14
CA LEU A 81 -5.05 7.87 -0.71
C LEU A 81 -3.87 7.18 -0.03
N GLU A 82 -2.84 7.93 0.39
CA GLU A 82 -1.74 7.38 1.17
C GLU A 82 -2.19 6.86 2.54
N LYS A 83 -3.10 7.59 3.21
CA LYS A 83 -3.69 7.14 4.48
C LYS A 83 -4.50 5.86 4.27
N GLU A 84 -5.29 5.80 3.19
CA GLU A 84 -6.03 4.60 2.81
C GLU A 84 -5.08 3.43 2.54
N PHE A 85 -4.03 3.63 1.72
CA PHE A 85 -3.04 2.61 1.42
C PHE A 85 -2.38 2.06 2.70
N LYS A 86 -1.95 2.95 3.60
CA LYS A 86 -1.38 2.56 4.90
C LYS A 86 -2.39 1.76 5.74
N ALA A 87 -3.68 2.11 5.70
CA ALA A 87 -4.72 1.40 6.41
C ALA A 87 -4.96 -0.01 5.82
N PHE A 88 -4.97 -0.15 4.49
CA PHE A 88 -5.02 -1.45 3.81
C PHE A 88 -3.82 -2.33 4.17
N VAL A 89 -2.61 -1.78 4.17
CA VAL A 89 -1.39 -2.51 4.59
C VAL A 89 -1.46 -2.93 6.06
N ARG A 90 -1.99 -2.08 6.95
CA ARG A 90 -2.19 -2.45 8.36
C ARG A 90 -3.18 -3.59 8.50
N LYS A 91 -4.31 -3.53 7.78
CA LYS A 91 -5.31 -4.60 7.79
C LYS A 91 -4.72 -5.91 7.24
N LEU A 92 -3.96 -5.85 6.15
CA LEU A 92 -3.26 -7.01 5.61
C LEU A 92 -2.31 -7.65 6.64
N LYS A 93 -1.56 -6.83 7.39
CA LYS A 93 -0.70 -7.30 8.48
C LYS A 93 -1.48 -7.95 9.63
N GLN A 94 -2.68 -7.47 9.94
CA GLN A 94 -3.56 -8.06 10.95
C GLN A 94 -4.10 -9.42 10.51
N LEU A 95 -4.48 -9.55 9.23
CA LEU A 95 -5.01 -10.79 8.67
C LEU A 95 -3.94 -11.86 8.42
N THR A 96 -2.67 -11.47 8.26
CA THR A 96 -1.54 -12.39 8.03
C THR A 96 -0.49 -12.33 9.15
N PRO A 97 -0.85 -12.67 10.41
CA PRO A 97 0.08 -12.66 11.53
C PRO A 97 0.99 -13.90 11.48
N GLY A 98 1.93 -13.94 10.53
CA GLY A 98 2.91 -15.03 10.43
C GLY A 98 3.56 -15.21 9.06
N THR A 99 2.86 -14.81 7.99
CA THR A 99 3.30 -15.03 6.59
C THR A 99 4.17 -13.90 6.04
N LEU A 100 4.28 -12.77 6.75
CA LEU A 100 5.38 -11.84 6.56
C LEU A 100 6.65 -12.48 7.09
N HIS A 101 7.19 -13.43 6.34
CA HIS A 101 8.60 -13.78 6.42
C HIS A 101 9.35 -12.45 6.42
N SER A 102 10.06 -12.20 7.50
CA SER A 102 10.95 -11.05 7.63
C SER A 102 11.73 -10.97 6.33
N ILE A 103 11.44 -9.94 5.52
CA ILE A 103 12.24 -9.62 4.36
C ILE A 103 13.69 -9.60 4.86
N PRO A 104 14.63 -10.36 4.27
CA PRO A 104 15.92 -10.64 4.89
C PRO A 104 16.71 -9.39 5.29
N TRP A 105 16.51 -8.28 4.57
CA TRP A 105 17.18 -7.00 4.78
C TRP A 105 16.40 -5.99 5.62
N THR A 106 15.19 -6.32 6.08
CA THR A 106 14.41 -5.42 6.94
C THR A 106 14.77 -5.69 8.39
N ASN A 107 15.12 -4.62 9.14
CA ASN A 107 15.47 -4.69 10.56
C ASN A 107 14.43 -5.50 11.35
N ARG A 108 14.78 -6.75 11.65
CA ARG A 108 13.96 -7.63 12.47
C ARG A 108 14.19 -7.20 13.92
N PRO A 109 13.15 -6.84 14.68
CA PRO A 109 13.33 -6.60 16.11
C PRO A 109 13.89 -7.88 16.73
N TYR A 110 14.98 -7.76 17.50
CA TYR A 110 15.56 -8.87 18.22
C TYR A 110 14.46 -9.55 19.05
N LYS A 111 14.16 -10.81 18.73
CA LYS A 111 13.24 -11.60 19.56
C LYS A 111 13.95 -11.80 20.89
N ARG A 112 13.43 -11.21 21.96
CA ARG A 112 13.88 -11.54 23.31
C ARG A 112 13.67 -13.05 23.50
N LYS A 113 14.78 -13.77 23.69
CA LYS A 113 14.76 -15.18 24.08
C LYS A 113 13.97 -15.20 25.39
N LYS A 114 12.86 -15.95 25.45
CA LYS A 114 12.24 -16.26 26.75
C LYS A 114 13.32 -17.01 27.54
N THR A 115 13.96 -16.30 28.45
CA THR A 115 14.74 -16.92 29.51
C THR A 115 13.71 -17.57 30.42
N ASP A 116 13.47 -18.85 30.22
CA ASP A 116 13.06 -19.68 31.34
C ASP A 116 14.22 -19.56 32.34
N VAL A 117 14.00 -18.76 33.37
CA VAL A 117 14.98 -18.47 34.41
C VAL A 117 15.18 -19.74 35.20
N VAL A 118 16.23 -20.49 34.84
CA VAL A 118 16.97 -21.31 35.79
C VAL A 118 18.34 -20.66 35.87
N ASP A 119 18.45 -19.74 36.82
CA ASP A 119 19.72 -19.14 37.22
C ASP A 119 20.57 -20.26 37.82
N ASP A 120 21.61 -20.69 37.09
CA ASP A 120 22.82 -21.29 37.66
C ASP A 120 23.85 -21.51 36.53
N THR A 121 24.63 -20.49 36.19
CA THR A 121 26.01 -20.71 35.70
C THR A 121 26.92 -19.56 36.15
N PRO A 122 28.15 -19.85 36.64
CA PRO A 122 29.06 -18.84 37.14
C PRO A 122 29.68 -18.04 35.99
N ASN A 123 30.06 -16.79 36.31
CA ASN A 123 30.74 -15.82 35.43
C ASN A 123 31.66 -16.48 34.39
N LYS A 124 31.26 -16.43 33.11
CA LYS A 124 32.16 -16.75 32.01
C LYS A 124 33.01 -15.52 31.75
N GLU A 125 34.26 -15.57 32.16
CA GLU A 125 35.27 -14.57 31.82
C GLU A 125 35.46 -14.52 30.30
N PHE A 126 35.49 -13.29 29.76
CA PHE A 126 35.55 -13.05 28.33
C PHE A 126 36.97 -13.37 27.81
N ALA A 127 37.12 -14.46 27.06
CA ALA A 127 38.40 -14.79 26.44
C ALA A 127 38.61 -13.91 25.19
N PRO A 128 39.71 -13.14 25.09
CA PRO A 128 40.00 -12.34 23.90
C PRO A 128 40.36 -13.24 22.71
N ILE A 129 39.87 -12.85 21.53
CA ILE A 129 40.05 -13.59 20.27
C ILE A 129 41.50 -13.42 19.79
N PRO A 130 42.25 -14.50 19.49
CA PRO A 130 43.62 -14.38 19.00
C PRO A 130 43.64 -13.81 17.58
N THR A 131 44.25 -12.62 17.41
CA THR A 131 44.47 -12.00 16.10
C THR A 131 45.90 -12.26 15.61
N PRO A 132 46.10 -12.90 14.44
CA PRO A 132 47.41 -13.39 13.97
C PRO A 132 48.36 -12.32 13.39
N ILE A 133 48.10 -11.02 13.58
CA ILE A 133 48.77 -9.96 12.80
C ILE A 133 50.03 -9.38 13.49
N LEU A 134 50.26 -9.66 14.78
CA LEU A 134 51.33 -9.00 15.57
C LEU A 134 52.57 -9.86 15.87
N GLU A 135 52.68 -11.08 15.33
CA GLU A 135 53.80 -11.99 15.65
C GLU A 135 55.00 -11.89 14.67
N GLY A 136 54.94 -11.00 13.68
CA GLY A 136 55.92 -10.95 12.58
C GLY A 136 56.95 -9.82 12.58
N GLU A 137 56.96 -8.89 13.53
CA GLU A 137 57.89 -7.75 13.54
C GLU A 137 58.89 -7.84 14.71
N LYS A 138 59.93 -8.67 14.58
CA LYS A 138 61.22 -8.52 15.30
C LYS A 138 62.38 -9.02 14.46
#